data_AF-A0A164J8L7-F1
#
_entry.id   AF-A0A164J8L7-F1
#
_cell.length_a   1.000
_cell.length_b   1.000
_cell.length_c   1.000
_cell.angle_alpha   90.00
_cell.angle_beta   90.00
_cell.angle_gamma   90.00
#
_symmetry.space_group_name_H-M   'P 1'
#
loop_
_entity.id
_entity.type
_entity.pdbx_description
1 polymer ?
#
loop_
_entity_poly.entity_id
_entity_poly.type
_entity_poly.pdbx_seq_one_letter_code
_entity_poly.pdbx_strand_id
1 'polypeptide(L)'
;AEDIAALTIDQCRGRQKVLRQKITGCCTRIRKVITNKLSRREATRLLDDARTLLGDSGPINDRLLELLEEAEGEQQQESFLRYGGDVDAVADEVAVSGGTRRPTTSPRRREGLRGGRQGSRSSIEGDGGSQAVRSGPRGPVARVHAPDEWIDDYCSGREKPFVYSGDHRHTSVRVDLEVYSGRALDWFEWIDLFHSLVHQTGKAPGEKLAILKRNVRGETADLFYGLGGGALAYKESLRRLKGTCGSRAVIRAAHLQALDRVELP
;
A
#
# COMPACT_ATOMS: atom_id res chain seq x y z
N ALA A 1 -18.14 22.49 -14.03
CA ALA A 1 -17.56 21.17 -13.82
C ALA A 1 -17.23 20.61 -15.19
N GLU A 2 -15.99 20.16 -15.42
CA GLU A 2 -15.70 19.41 -16.65
C GLU A 2 -16.59 18.17 -16.69
N ASP A 3 -17.15 17.88 -17.86
CA ASP A 3 -17.98 16.71 -18.06
C ASP A 3 -17.09 15.46 -18.04
N ILE A 4 -17.24 14.62 -17.01
CA ILE A 4 -16.48 13.39 -16.83
C ILE A 4 -16.73 12.43 -18.01
N ALA A 5 -17.92 12.49 -18.63
CA ALA A 5 -18.24 11.68 -19.81
C ALA A 5 -17.38 12.05 -21.03
N ALA A 6 -16.85 13.28 -21.10
CA ALA A 6 -15.99 13.72 -22.21
C ALA A 6 -14.51 13.33 -22.06
N LEU A 7 -14.12 12.75 -20.92
CA LEU A 7 -12.72 12.39 -20.66
C LEU A 7 -12.30 11.15 -21.46
N THR A 8 -11.08 11.18 -21.98
CA THR A 8 -10.45 10.02 -22.63
C THR A 8 -9.92 9.03 -21.59
N ILE A 9 -9.69 7.79 -22.02
CA ILE A 9 -9.13 6.72 -21.18
C ILE A 9 -7.82 7.13 -20.49
N ASP A 10 -6.91 7.79 -21.20
CA ASP A 10 -5.62 8.23 -20.65
C ASP A 10 -5.79 9.35 -19.61
N GLN A 11 -6.74 10.26 -19.83
CA GLN A 11 -7.08 11.32 -18.88
C GLN A 11 -7.69 10.72 -17.61
N CYS A 12 -8.61 9.77 -17.74
CA CYS A 12 -9.20 9.06 -16.62
C CYS A 12 -8.14 8.27 -15.83
N ARG A 13 -7.27 7.51 -16.52
CA ARG A 13 -6.16 6.77 -15.88
C ARG A 13 -5.22 7.71 -15.12
N GLY A 14 -4.87 8.86 -15.71
CA GLY A 14 -4.04 9.88 -15.08
C GLY A 14 -4.69 10.48 -13.82
N ARG A 15 -5.96 10.87 -13.89
CA ARG A 15 -6.70 11.41 -12.75
C ARG A 15 -6.89 10.39 -11.64
N GLN A 16 -7.24 9.16 -12.00
CA GLN A 16 -7.42 8.06 -11.07
C GLN A 16 -6.11 7.71 -10.35
N LYS A 17 -4.98 7.76 -11.05
CA LYS A 17 -3.65 7.62 -10.44
C LYS A 17 -3.39 8.69 -9.38
N VAL A 18 -3.68 9.95 -9.68
CA VAL A 18 -3.50 11.06 -8.73
C VAL A 18 -4.41 10.92 -7.50
N LEU A 19 -5.68 10.56 -7.70
CA LEU A 19 -6.62 10.36 -6.59
C LEU A 19 -6.19 9.19 -5.70
N ARG A 20 -5.82 8.04 -6.29
CA ARG A 20 -5.30 6.88 -5.56
C ARG A 20 -4.08 7.24 -4.72
N GLN A 21 -3.13 8.00 -5.27
CA GLN A 21 -1.96 8.48 -4.52
C GLN A 21 -2.35 9.34 -3.31
N LYS A 22 -3.33 10.25 -3.48
CA LYS A 22 -3.81 11.09 -2.37
C LYS A 22 -4.53 10.28 -1.30
N ILE A 23 -5.39 9.32 -1.69
CA ILE A 23 -6.10 8.43 -0.75
C ILE A 23 -5.09 7.62 0.08
N THR A 24 -4.12 6.98 -0.57
CA THR A 24 -3.04 6.26 0.13
C THR A 24 -2.28 7.18 1.08
N GLY A 25 -1.94 8.39 0.62
CA GLY A 25 -1.29 9.40 1.44
C GLY A 25 -2.07 9.75 2.72
N CYS A 26 -3.39 9.93 2.60
CA CYS A 26 -4.26 10.16 3.75
C CYS A 26 -4.26 8.94 4.70
N CYS A 27 -4.46 7.73 4.18
CA CYS A 27 -4.49 6.49 4.98
C CYS A 27 -3.17 6.27 5.76
N THR A 28 -2.02 6.50 5.12
CA THR A 28 -0.70 6.39 5.77
C THR A 28 -0.51 7.46 6.85
N ARG A 29 -0.94 8.70 6.59
CA ARG A 29 -0.87 9.77 7.59
C ARG A 29 -1.78 9.49 8.77
N ILE A 30 -2.98 8.96 8.55
CA ILE A 30 -3.90 8.55 9.62
C ILE A 30 -3.24 7.50 10.50
N ARG A 31 -2.74 6.41 9.91
CA ARG A 31 -1.99 5.37 10.63
C ARG A 31 -0.85 5.94 11.45
N LYS A 32 -0.07 6.86 10.88
CA LYS A 32 1.02 7.53 11.60
C LYS A 32 0.52 8.37 12.79
N VAL A 33 -0.59 9.09 12.64
CA VAL A 33 -1.20 9.87 13.73
C VAL A 33 -1.67 8.93 14.84
N ILE A 34 -2.27 7.80 14.50
CA ILE A 34 -2.75 6.79 15.45
C ILE A 34 -1.59 6.13 16.20
N THR A 35 -0.61 5.58 15.48
CA THR A 35 0.55 4.88 16.07
C THR A 35 1.35 5.78 17.02
N ASN A 36 1.53 7.05 16.64
CA ASN A 36 2.26 8.01 17.47
C ASN A 36 1.39 8.68 18.54
N LYS A 37 0.13 8.24 18.71
CA LYS A 37 -0.85 8.81 19.65
C LYS A 37 -0.96 10.34 19.54
N LEU A 38 -0.89 10.84 18.31
CA LEU A 38 -0.98 12.25 17.98
C LEU A 38 -2.45 12.71 17.92
N SER A 39 -2.67 13.94 17.45
CA SER A 39 -3.98 14.60 17.47
C SER A 39 -5.07 13.78 16.78
N ARG A 40 -6.05 13.30 17.57
CA ARG A 40 -7.26 12.63 17.07
C ARG A 40 -8.01 13.49 16.06
N ARG A 41 -8.11 14.80 16.29
CA ARG A 41 -8.79 15.73 15.39
C ARG A 41 -8.12 15.77 14.02
N GLU A 42 -6.81 15.62 13.97
CA GLU A 42 -6.06 15.52 12.71
C GLU A 42 -6.34 14.19 12.00
N ALA A 43 -6.37 13.07 12.73
CA ALA A 43 -6.72 11.77 12.16
C ALA A 43 -8.14 11.76 11.56
N THR A 44 -9.12 12.34 12.25
CA THR A 44 -10.49 12.47 11.74
C THR A 44 -10.56 13.38 10.51
N ARG A 45 -9.85 14.53 10.53
CA ARG A 45 -9.79 15.41 9.35
C ARG A 45 -9.21 14.71 8.13
N LEU A 46 -8.12 13.95 8.31
CA LEU A 46 -7.50 13.19 7.22
C LEU A 46 -8.40 12.05 6.72
N LEU A 47 -9.21 11.45 7.61
CA LEU A 47 -10.20 10.44 7.21
C LEU A 47 -11.31 11.06 6.36
N ASP A 48 -11.80 12.24 6.72
CA ASP A 48 -12.80 12.96 5.91
C ASP A 48 -12.22 13.40 4.56
N ASP A 49 -10.96 13.84 4.52
CA ASP A 49 -10.23 14.14 3.27
C ASP A 49 -10.14 12.86 2.40
N ALA A 50 -9.81 11.70 2.99
CA ALA A 50 -9.73 10.43 2.27
C ALA A 50 -11.08 9.98 1.69
N ARG A 51 -12.16 10.12 2.45
CA ARG A 51 -13.53 9.81 2.00
C ARG A 51 -13.98 10.70 0.85
N THR A 52 -13.65 11.99 0.93
CA THR A 52 -13.95 12.95 -0.15
C THR A 52 -13.23 12.53 -1.44
N LEU A 53 -11.93 12.22 -1.34
CA LEU A 53 -11.15 11.77 -2.49
C LEU A 53 -11.63 10.44 -3.08
N LEU A 54 -12.11 9.51 -2.24
CA LEU A 54 -12.71 8.26 -2.69
C LEU A 54 -14.04 8.52 -3.43
N GLY A 55 -14.85 9.45 -2.92
CA GLY A 55 -16.06 9.93 -3.59
C GLY A 55 -15.76 10.55 -4.96
N ASP A 56 -14.75 11.42 -5.05
CA ASP A 56 -14.30 12.02 -6.32
C ASP A 56 -13.76 10.97 -7.32
N SER A 57 -13.22 9.86 -6.79
CA SER A 57 -12.65 8.77 -7.59
C SER A 57 -13.71 7.83 -8.17
N GLY A 58 -14.91 7.77 -7.58
CA GLY A 58 -16.02 6.93 -8.05
C GLY A 58 -16.46 7.23 -9.49
N PRO A 59 -16.88 8.46 -9.81
CA PRO A 59 -17.31 8.82 -11.17
C PRO A 59 -16.23 8.61 -12.24
N ILE A 60 -14.95 8.80 -11.90
CA ILE A 60 -13.83 8.52 -12.81
C ILE A 60 -13.63 7.02 -13.00
N ASN A 61 -13.85 6.23 -11.94
CA ASN A 61 -13.81 4.78 -12.01
C ASN A 61 -14.93 4.24 -12.89
N ASP A 62 -16.16 4.71 -12.72
CA ASP A 62 -17.31 4.31 -13.54
C ASP A 62 -17.05 4.61 -15.02
N ARG A 63 -16.49 5.79 -15.31
CA ARG A 63 -16.08 6.14 -16.69
C ARG A 63 -14.98 5.24 -17.23
N LEU A 64 -14.04 4.78 -16.40
CA LEU A 64 -13.05 3.80 -16.81
C LEU A 64 -13.70 2.44 -17.12
N LEU A 65 -14.66 2.00 -16.33
CA LEU A 65 -15.37 0.74 -16.59
C LEU A 65 -16.15 0.77 -17.90
N GLU A 66 -16.69 1.92 -18.29
CA GLU A 66 -17.35 2.10 -19.60
C GLU A 66 -16.37 2.05 -20.79
N LEU A 67 -15.13 2.48 -20.58
CA LEU A 67 -14.12 2.65 -21.64
C LEU A 67 -13.16 1.44 -21.78
N LEU A 68 -13.03 0.65 -20.72
CA LEU A 68 -12.13 -0.50 -20.66
C LEU A 68 -12.83 -1.77 -21.16
N GLU A 69 -12.05 -2.70 -21.69
CA GLU A 69 -12.53 -4.06 -21.95
C GLU A 69 -12.85 -4.77 -20.62
N GLU A 70 -13.72 -5.78 -20.63
CA GLU A 70 -14.23 -6.44 -19.42
C GLU A 70 -13.12 -6.87 -18.44
N ALA A 71 -12.06 -7.52 -18.94
CA ALA A 71 -10.95 -7.96 -18.10
C ALA A 71 -10.15 -6.79 -17.48
N GLU A 72 -9.93 -5.71 -18.22
CA GLU A 72 -9.25 -4.51 -17.70
C GLU A 72 -10.16 -3.74 -16.74
N GLY A 73 -11.47 -3.73 -17.00
CA GLY A 73 -12.50 -3.14 -16.16
C GLY A 73 -12.60 -3.85 -14.82
N GLU A 74 -12.61 -5.18 -14.79
CA GLU A 74 -12.60 -5.98 -13.56
C GLU A 74 -11.38 -5.65 -12.70
N GLN A 75 -10.19 -5.62 -13.30
CA GLN A 75 -8.95 -5.27 -12.58
C GLN A 75 -9.00 -3.83 -12.04
N GLN A 76 -9.55 -2.90 -12.83
CA GLN A 76 -9.71 -1.51 -12.44
C GLN A 76 -10.68 -1.38 -11.25
N GLN A 77 -11.79 -2.12 -11.28
CA GLN A 77 -12.80 -2.17 -10.22
C GLN A 77 -12.25 -2.80 -8.94
N GLU A 78 -11.56 -3.93 -9.05
CA GLU A 78 -10.90 -4.58 -7.91
C GLU A 78 -9.93 -3.61 -7.24
N SER A 79 -9.11 -2.91 -8.04
CA SER A 79 -8.20 -1.92 -7.49
C SER A 79 -8.92 -0.76 -6.82
N PHE A 80 -10.08 -0.31 -7.31
CA PHE A 80 -10.88 0.75 -6.68
C PHE A 80 -11.46 0.30 -5.35
N LEU A 81 -12.03 -0.91 -5.29
CA LEU A 81 -12.57 -1.50 -4.05
C LEU A 81 -11.49 -1.66 -2.97
N ARG A 82 -10.25 -1.98 -3.36
CA ARG A 82 -9.12 -2.05 -2.42
C ARG A 82 -8.90 -0.73 -1.68
N TYR A 83 -8.92 0.40 -2.38
CA TYR A 83 -8.78 1.72 -1.73
C TYR A 83 -9.97 2.05 -0.84
N GLY A 84 -11.17 1.61 -1.19
CA GLY A 84 -12.33 1.68 -0.28
C GLY A 84 -12.09 0.91 1.01
N GLY A 85 -11.65 -0.34 0.90
CA GLY A 85 -11.29 -1.17 2.06
C GLY A 85 -10.17 -0.59 2.92
N ASP A 86 -9.14 0.01 2.30
CA ASP A 86 -8.06 0.70 3.03
C ASP A 86 -8.60 1.90 3.83
N VAL A 87 -9.53 2.68 3.26
CA VAL A 87 -10.17 3.82 3.94
C VAL A 87 -11.07 3.36 5.09
N ASP A 88 -11.79 2.25 4.92
CA ASP A 88 -12.62 1.67 5.98
C ASP A 88 -11.77 1.10 7.12
N ALA A 89 -10.66 0.42 6.80
CA ALA A 89 -9.73 -0.10 7.81
C ALA A 89 -9.15 1.04 8.67
N VAL A 90 -8.70 2.13 8.06
CA VAL A 90 -8.21 3.29 8.84
C VAL A 90 -9.33 4.00 9.59
N ALA A 91 -10.59 3.95 9.11
CA ALA A 91 -11.73 4.49 9.84
C ALA A 91 -11.95 3.72 11.16
N ASP A 92 -11.87 2.38 11.11
CA ASP A 92 -11.96 1.53 12.29
C ASP A 92 -10.82 1.81 13.28
N GLU A 93 -9.59 1.96 12.78
CA GLU A 93 -8.44 2.32 13.62
C GLU A 93 -8.62 3.70 14.28
N VAL A 94 -9.14 4.70 13.56
CA VAL A 94 -9.45 6.03 14.14
C VAL A 94 -10.52 5.92 15.22
N ALA A 95 -11.55 5.07 15.01
CA ALA A 95 -12.60 4.84 15.98
C ALA A 95 -12.04 4.19 17.26
N VAL A 96 -11.17 3.18 17.13
CA VAL A 96 -10.49 2.50 18.25
C VAL A 96 -9.54 3.45 18.99
N SER A 97 -8.73 4.22 18.27
CA SER A 97 -7.84 5.23 18.84
C SER A 97 -8.61 6.31 19.62
N GLY A 98 -9.83 6.60 19.18
CA GLY A 98 -10.76 7.50 19.85
C GLY A 98 -11.50 6.91 21.06
N GLY A 99 -11.36 5.62 21.32
CA GLY A 99 -12.14 4.88 22.31
C GLY A 99 -11.31 4.30 23.43
N THR A 100 -10.93 5.11 24.44
CA THR A 100 -10.97 4.56 25.82
C THR A 100 -12.42 4.52 26.27
N ARG A 101 -13.19 3.59 25.70
CA ARG A 101 -14.28 2.92 26.38
C ARG A 101 -14.22 1.47 25.96
N ARG A 102 -13.73 0.63 26.88
CA ARG A 102 -14.05 -0.79 26.91
C ARG A 102 -15.51 -0.94 26.48
N PRO A 103 -15.87 -1.86 25.57
CA PRO A 103 -17.14 -2.53 25.74
C PRO A 103 -17.01 -3.25 27.08
N THR A 104 -17.53 -2.65 28.15
CA THR A 104 -17.76 -3.36 29.39
C THR A 104 -18.77 -4.45 29.08
N THR A 105 -18.26 -5.62 28.76
CA THR A 105 -18.93 -6.87 29.06
C THR A 105 -19.17 -6.87 30.56
N SER A 106 -20.38 -6.51 30.96
CA SER A 106 -20.90 -6.80 32.28
C SER A 106 -22.18 -7.59 32.09
N PRO A 107 -22.22 -8.87 32.50
CA PRO A 107 -23.39 -9.71 32.36
C PRO A 107 -24.34 -9.40 33.51
N ARG A 108 -25.52 -8.87 33.22
CA ARG A 108 -26.64 -8.94 34.17
C ARG A 108 -27.93 -9.36 33.48
N ARG A 109 -28.20 -10.63 33.76
CA ARG A 109 -29.41 -11.42 33.67
C ARG A 109 -30.60 -10.76 34.39
N ARG A 110 -31.79 -11.21 33.95
CA ARG A 110 -33.15 -11.18 34.56
C ARG A 110 -33.95 -9.90 34.39
N GLU A 111 -35.26 -9.91 34.16
CA GLU A 111 -36.33 -10.89 33.86
C GLU A 111 -37.59 -10.03 33.58
N GLY A 112 -38.59 -10.55 32.86
CA GLY A 112 -39.94 -9.96 32.79
C GLY A 112 -40.52 -9.88 31.37
N LEU A 113 -41.03 -10.98 30.81
CA LEU A 113 -42.42 -11.49 30.89
C LEU A 113 -43.41 -10.85 29.89
N ARG A 114 -44.22 -11.77 29.31
CA ARG A 114 -45.34 -11.64 28.36
C ARG A 114 -44.94 -11.39 26.91
N GLY A 115 -45.31 -12.23 25.94
CA GLY A 115 -46.31 -13.31 25.91
C GLY A 115 -47.02 -13.22 24.55
N GLY A 116 -47.06 -14.31 23.79
CA GLY A 116 -47.77 -14.32 22.51
C GLY A 116 -47.44 -15.52 21.63
N ARG A 117 -48.14 -16.64 21.89
CA ARG A 117 -48.24 -17.82 21.03
C ARG A 117 -48.89 -17.48 19.67
N GLN A 118 -48.34 -18.06 18.60
CA GLN A 118 -49.02 -18.85 17.55
C GLN A 118 -47.92 -19.24 16.54
N GLY A 119 -47.59 -20.52 16.32
CA GLY A 119 -48.44 -21.50 15.66
C GLY A 119 -48.50 -21.15 14.16
N SER A 120 -47.68 -21.73 13.29
CA SER A 120 -48.10 -22.92 12.55
C SER A 120 -46.94 -23.60 11.83
N ARG A 121 -46.93 -24.93 11.88
CA ARG A 121 -46.13 -25.84 11.07
C ARG A 121 -46.75 -25.96 9.66
N SER A 122 -45.92 -26.08 8.64
CA SER A 122 -46.15 -27.02 7.55
C SER A 122 -44.82 -27.44 6.93
N SER A 123 -44.44 -28.70 7.17
CA SER A 123 -43.46 -29.46 6.40
C SER A 123 -44.00 -29.72 4.99
N ILE A 124 -43.14 -29.76 3.96
CA ILE A 124 -43.09 -30.79 2.88
C ILE A 124 -41.69 -30.74 2.23
N GLU A 125 -40.99 -31.89 2.25
CA GLU A 125 -40.10 -32.56 1.26
C GLU A 125 -39.25 -31.68 0.30
N GLY A 126 -37.95 -31.91 0.06
CA GLY A 126 -37.18 -33.14 -0.02
C GLY A 126 -36.75 -33.33 -1.48
N ASP A 127 -35.50 -33.01 -1.85
CA ASP A 127 -34.80 -33.67 -2.96
C ASP A 127 -33.28 -33.47 -2.87
N GLY A 128 -32.55 -34.57 -3.09
CA GLY A 128 -31.11 -34.63 -3.04
C GLY A 128 -30.50 -34.43 -4.42
N GLY A 129 -29.45 -33.61 -4.49
CA GLY A 129 -28.66 -33.42 -5.69
C GLY A 129 -27.21 -33.13 -5.36
N SER A 130 -26.39 -34.17 -5.43
CA SER A 130 -24.92 -34.12 -5.33
C SER A 130 -24.35 -33.05 -6.27
N GLN A 131 -23.62 -32.06 -5.74
CA GLN A 131 -22.83 -31.15 -6.55
C GLN A 131 -21.33 -31.39 -6.33
N ALA A 132 -20.74 -32.01 -7.36
CA ALA A 132 -19.33 -32.30 -7.48
C ALA A 132 -18.46 -31.05 -7.26
N VAL A 133 -17.42 -31.21 -6.44
CA VAL A 133 -16.33 -30.25 -6.30
C VAL A 133 -15.59 -30.15 -7.64
N ARG A 134 -15.93 -29.14 -8.44
CA ARG A 134 -15.14 -28.76 -9.62
C ARG A 134 -14.06 -27.79 -9.17
N SER A 135 -12.85 -28.31 -8.99
CA SER A 135 -11.62 -27.52 -8.96
C SER A 135 -11.47 -26.78 -10.30
N GLY A 136 -11.76 -25.47 -10.30
CA GLY A 136 -11.54 -24.58 -11.43
C GLY A 136 -10.05 -24.35 -11.70
N PRO A 137 -9.67 -23.99 -12.95
CA PRO A 137 -8.28 -23.76 -13.33
C PRO A 137 -7.73 -22.56 -12.59
N ARG A 138 -6.51 -22.68 -12.05
CA ARG A 138 -5.79 -21.55 -11.42
C ARG A 138 -5.66 -20.43 -12.46
N GLY A 139 -6.42 -19.35 -12.28
CA GLY A 139 -6.28 -18.14 -13.08
C GLY A 139 -4.87 -17.54 -12.94
N PRO A 140 -4.44 -16.70 -13.91
CA PRO A 140 -3.13 -16.08 -13.89
C PRO A 140 -3.01 -15.18 -12.65
N VAL A 141 -2.05 -15.51 -11.79
CA VAL A 141 -1.72 -14.74 -10.59
C VAL A 141 -1.45 -13.30 -11.00
N ALA A 142 -2.17 -12.34 -10.42
CA ALA A 142 -1.95 -10.91 -10.62
C ALA A 142 -0.45 -10.61 -10.58
N ARG A 143 0.09 -9.91 -11.58
CA ARG A 143 1.49 -9.46 -11.55
C ARG A 143 1.64 -8.46 -10.40
N VAL A 144 2.07 -8.96 -9.26
CA VAL A 144 2.54 -8.14 -8.14
C VAL A 144 3.81 -7.45 -8.63
N HIS A 145 3.69 -6.17 -9.00
CA HIS A 145 4.86 -5.34 -9.28
C HIS A 145 5.76 -5.34 -8.03
N ALA A 146 7.01 -5.79 -8.18
CA ALA A 146 7.89 -5.91 -7.03
C ALA A 146 8.24 -4.51 -6.47
N PRO A 147 8.36 -4.33 -5.14
CA PRO A 147 8.61 -3.02 -4.53
C PRO A 147 9.92 -2.32 -4.94
N ASP A 148 10.79 -3.00 -5.69
CA ASP A 148 12.06 -2.49 -6.20
C ASP A 148 12.09 -2.31 -7.73
N GLU A 149 10.97 -2.50 -8.44
CA GLU A 149 10.89 -2.33 -9.90
C GLU A 149 11.14 -0.88 -10.34
N TRP A 150 10.76 0.09 -9.51
CA TRP A 150 11.02 1.51 -9.74
C TRP A 150 12.51 1.80 -9.97
N ILE A 151 13.43 1.01 -9.40
CA ILE A 151 14.87 1.18 -9.61
C ILE A 151 15.22 0.96 -11.07
N ASP A 152 14.62 -0.03 -11.73
CA ASP A 152 14.92 -0.33 -13.14
C ASP A 152 14.36 0.77 -14.04
N ASP A 153 13.16 1.26 -13.73
CA ASP A 153 12.53 2.37 -14.45
C ASP A 153 13.30 3.68 -14.28
N TYR A 154 13.77 3.97 -13.07
CA TYR A 154 14.64 5.11 -12.78
C TYR A 154 15.99 5.04 -13.49
N CYS A 155 16.66 3.88 -13.39
CA CYS A 155 17.97 3.67 -13.99
C CYS A 155 17.91 3.73 -15.52
N SER A 156 16.85 3.18 -16.12
CA SER A 156 16.60 3.24 -17.57
C SER A 156 16.11 4.60 -18.07
N GLY A 157 15.78 5.53 -17.16
CA GLY A 157 15.29 6.86 -17.51
C GLY A 157 13.82 6.91 -17.93
N ARG A 158 13.07 5.82 -17.70
CA ARG A 158 11.60 5.78 -17.89
C ARG A 158 10.85 6.55 -16.80
N GLU A 159 11.47 6.72 -15.64
CA GLU A 159 10.97 7.60 -14.57
C GLU A 159 11.50 9.03 -14.74
N LYS A 160 10.60 10.01 -14.91
CA LYS A 160 10.99 11.44 -14.95
C LYS A 160 11.40 11.88 -13.54
N PRO A 161 12.48 12.66 -13.37
CA PRO A 161 12.82 13.25 -12.09
C PRO A 161 11.61 14.01 -11.54
N PHE A 162 11.23 13.71 -10.32
CA PHE A 162 10.18 14.45 -9.63
C PHE A 162 10.65 15.90 -9.42
N VAL A 163 10.28 16.80 -10.33
CA VAL A 163 10.52 18.24 -10.21
C VAL A 163 9.32 18.85 -9.52
N TYR A 164 9.48 19.22 -8.25
CA TYR A 164 8.45 19.91 -7.50
C TYR A 164 8.66 21.43 -7.63
N SER A 165 7.69 22.12 -8.22
CA SER A 165 7.61 23.59 -8.25
C SER A 165 7.03 24.09 -6.94
N GLY A 166 7.81 24.10 -5.86
CA GLY A 166 7.38 24.63 -4.57
C GLY A 166 8.50 24.64 -3.53
N ASP A 167 8.67 25.78 -2.86
CA ASP A 167 9.73 26.05 -1.88
C ASP A 167 9.64 25.10 -0.67
N HIS A 168 10.57 24.15 -0.57
CA HIS A 168 10.67 23.20 0.53
C HIS A 168 11.84 23.52 1.45
N ARG A 169 11.95 24.79 1.86
CA ARG A 169 12.79 25.15 3.01
C ARG A 169 12.29 24.59 4.34
N HIS A 170 11.09 23.97 4.39
CA HIS A 170 10.41 23.65 5.66
C HIS A 170 9.64 22.32 5.77
N THR A 171 10.02 21.22 5.09
CA THR A 171 9.56 19.87 5.53
C THR A 171 10.72 19.06 6.11
N SER A 172 11.28 19.60 7.19
CA SER A 172 12.26 18.97 8.07
C SER A 172 11.64 17.90 8.98
N VAL A 173 10.64 17.15 8.52
CA VAL A 173 10.27 15.89 9.18
C VAL A 173 11.40 14.93 8.85
N ARG A 174 12.34 14.77 9.79
CA ARG A 174 13.27 13.65 9.82
C ARG A 174 12.42 12.39 9.93
N VAL A 175 12.04 11.82 8.80
CA VAL A 175 11.52 10.47 8.80
C VAL A 175 12.72 9.58 9.05
N ASP A 176 12.70 8.87 10.17
CA ASP A 176 13.70 7.87 10.50
C ASP A 176 13.55 6.71 9.51
N LEU A 177 14.19 6.86 8.35
CA LEU A 177 14.50 5.73 7.49
C LEU A 177 15.40 4.82 8.32
N GLU A 178 14.91 3.62 8.61
CA GLU A 178 15.68 2.65 9.37
C GLU A 178 16.96 2.28 8.63
N VAL A 179 17.99 1.91 9.39
CA VAL A 179 19.23 1.42 8.81
C VAL A 179 18.97 0.07 8.17
N TYR A 180 19.28 -0.04 6.89
CA TYR A 180 19.22 -1.31 6.17
C TYR A 180 20.20 -2.29 6.79
N SER A 181 19.67 -3.45 7.18
CA SER A 181 20.42 -4.53 7.83
C SER A 181 21.41 -5.23 6.89
N GLY A 182 21.25 -5.06 5.57
CA GLY A 182 21.98 -5.82 4.56
C GLY A 182 21.36 -7.19 4.25
N ARG A 183 20.35 -7.63 5.01
CA ARG A 183 19.71 -8.94 4.82
C ARG A 183 18.76 -8.90 3.63
N ALA A 184 18.87 -9.90 2.77
CA ALA A 184 18.01 -10.04 1.59
C ALA A 184 16.50 -10.10 1.92
N LEU A 185 16.14 -10.67 3.08
CA LEU A 185 14.74 -10.78 3.51
C LEU A 185 14.09 -9.43 3.85
N ASP A 186 14.89 -8.45 4.30
CA ASP A 186 14.38 -7.12 4.67
C ASP A 186 14.35 -6.17 3.45
N TRP A 187 14.84 -6.63 2.28
CA TRP A 187 15.03 -5.80 1.10
C TRP A 187 13.76 -5.10 0.65
N PHE A 188 12.66 -5.85 0.48
CA PHE A 188 11.43 -5.32 -0.11
C PHE A 188 10.75 -4.28 0.78
N GLU A 189 10.74 -4.51 2.10
CA GLU A 189 10.19 -3.55 3.06
C GLU A 189 11.02 -2.27 3.08
N TRP A 190 12.35 -2.42 3.17
CA TRP A 190 13.23 -1.28 3.28
C TRP A 190 13.28 -0.44 2.01
N ILE A 191 13.31 -1.07 0.82
CA ILE A 191 13.43 -0.36 -0.44
C ILE A 191 12.13 0.37 -0.82
N ASP A 192 10.97 -0.16 -0.43
CA ASP A 192 9.68 0.52 -0.59
C ASP A 192 9.61 1.76 0.30
N LEU A 193 10.09 1.65 1.54
CA LEU A 193 10.20 2.76 2.46
C LEU A 193 11.19 3.82 1.95
N PHE A 194 12.36 3.41 1.46
CA PHE A 194 13.34 4.32 0.85
C PHE A 194 12.75 5.05 -0.36
N HIS A 195 12.03 4.34 -1.22
CA HIS A 195 11.37 4.90 -2.39
C HIS A 195 10.40 6.01 -1.99
N SER A 196 9.51 5.71 -1.04
CA SER A 196 8.49 6.63 -0.55
C SER A 196 9.08 7.86 0.16
N LEU A 197 10.12 7.67 0.98
CA LEU A 197 10.64 8.72 1.86
C LEU A 197 11.74 9.57 1.24
N VAL A 198 12.50 9.00 0.30
CA VAL A 198 13.71 9.63 -0.25
C VAL A 198 13.55 9.80 -1.74
N HIS A 199 13.26 8.74 -2.47
CA HIS A 199 13.25 8.78 -3.94
C HIS A 199 12.17 9.69 -4.50
N GLN A 200 10.95 9.60 -3.97
CA GLN A 200 9.79 10.39 -4.42
C GLN A 200 9.84 11.86 -3.98
N THR A 201 10.86 12.27 -3.21
CA THR A 201 11.00 13.67 -2.78
C THR A 201 11.69 14.52 -3.85
N GLY A 202 11.48 15.83 -3.79
CA GLY A 202 12.20 16.81 -4.64
C GLY A 202 13.69 17.00 -4.32
N LYS A 203 14.28 16.16 -3.46
CA LYS A 203 15.70 16.23 -3.09
C LYS A 203 16.60 16.05 -4.30
N ALA A 204 17.75 16.73 -4.30
CA ALA A 204 18.73 16.55 -5.36
C ALA A 204 19.26 15.10 -5.34
N PRO A 205 19.61 14.50 -6.49
CA PRO A 205 20.15 13.13 -6.52
C PRO A 205 21.37 12.92 -5.62
N GLY A 206 22.20 13.96 -5.43
CA GLY A 206 23.32 13.93 -4.49
C GLY A 206 22.88 13.83 -3.01
N GLU A 207 21.79 14.51 -2.64
CA GLU A 207 21.21 14.42 -1.29
C GLU A 207 20.56 13.05 -1.07
N LYS A 208 19.84 12.53 -2.07
CA LYS A 208 19.27 11.18 -2.04
C LYS A 208 20.36 10.13 -1.85
N LEU A 209 21.48 10.28 -2.55
CA LEU A 209 22.67 9.43 -2.39
C LEU A 209 23.30 9.56 -0.99
N ALA A 210 23.40 10.75 -0.43
CA ALA A 210 23.93 10.94 0.92
C ALA A 210 23.04 10.24 1.97
N ILE A 211 21.71 10.34 1.82
CA ILE A 211 20.75 9.64 2.67
C ILE A 211 20.88 8.12 2.48
N LEU A 212 21.04 7.63 1.25
CA LEU A 212 21.26 6.22 0.96
C LEU A 212 22.52 5.70 1.67
N LYS A 213 23.67 6.36 1.50
CA LYS A 213 24.94 5.98 2.14
C LYS A 213 24.88 6.01 3.67
N ARG A 214 24.08 6.92 4.25
CA ARG A 214 23.92 7.01 5.71
C ARG A 214 23.15 5.82 6.30
N ASN A 215 22.17 5.31 5.55
CA ASN A 215 21.20 4.31 6.01
C ASN A 215 21.49 2.90 5.49
N VAL A 216 22.58 2.70 4.73
CA VAL A 216 23.08 1.36 4.39
C VAL A 216 24.40 1.16 5.13
N ARG A 217 24.50 0.08 5.91
CA ARG A 217 25.63 -0.18 6.82
C ARG A 217 26.18 -1.61 6.65
N GLY A 218 27.30 -1.88 7.31
CA GLY A 218 27.99 -3.17 7.23
C GLY A 218 28.60 -3.42 5.85
N GLU A 219 28.70 -4.68 5.46
CA GLU A 219 29.32 -5.14 4.20
C GLU A 219 28.64 -4.55 2.95
N THR A 220 27.36 -4.17 3.05
CA THR A 220 26.64 -3.53 1.93
C THR A 220 27.05 -2.07 1.70
N ALA A 221 27.73 -1.42 2.66
CA ALA A 221 28.27 -0.08 2.47
C ALA A 221 29.44 -0.05 1.49
N ASP A 222 30.19 -1.15 1.36
CA ASP A 222 31.32 -1.28 0.45
C ASP A 222 30.89 -1.19 -1.03
N LEU A 223 29.61 -1.47 -1.32
CA LEU A 223 29.02 -1.31 -2.65
C LEU A 223 29.10 0.13 -3.17
N PHE A 224 29.18 1.11 -2.25
CA PHE A 224 29.30 2.53 -2.58
C PHE A 224 30.74 3.03 -2.67
N TYR A 225 31.72 2.17 -2.37
CA TYR A 225 33.13 2.54 -2.44
C TYR A 225 33.52 2.89 -3.87
N GLY A 226 34.29 3.97 -4.04
CA GLY A 226 34.69 4.49 -5.35
C GLY A 226 33.55 5.14 -6.17
N LEU A 227 32.30 5.14 -5.68
CA LEU A 227 31.21 5.87 -6.31
C LEU A 227 31.28 7.34 -5.88
N GLY A 228 31.45 8.24 -6.85
CA GLY A 228 31.45 9.68 -6.67
C GLY A 228 30.09 10.24 -6.20
N GLY A 229 29.85 11.51 -6.49
CA GLY A 229 28.59 12.19 -6.15
C GLY A 229 27.59 12.27 -7.30
N GLY A 230 26.39 12.76 -7.00
CA GLY A 230 25.41 13.16 -8.02
C GLY A 230 24.57 12.02 -8.59
N ALA A 231 23.89 12.32 -9.71
CA ALA A 231 22.83 11.46 -10.25
C ALA A 231 23.32 10.12 -10.79
N LEU A 232 24.49 10.08 -11.44
CA LEU A 232 25.08 8.84 -11.96
C LEU A 232 25.48 7.91 -10.80
N ALA A 233 26.14 8.45 -9.78
CA ALA A 233 26.51 7.68 -8.60
C ALA A 233 25.27 7.19 -7.84
N TYR A 234 24.19 7.97 -7.78
CA TYR A 234 22.92 7.55 -7.20
C TYR A 234 22.29 6.37 -7.95
N LYS A 235 22.19 6.45 -9.29
CA LYS A 235 21.70 5.34 -10.12
C LYS A 235 22.56 4.08 -9.98
N GLU A 236 23.88 4.25 -10.01
CA GLU A 236 24.84 3.14 -9.86
C GLU A 236 24.69 2.46 -8.49
N SER A 237 24.57 3.26 -7.44
CA SER A 237 24.36 2.80 -6.07
C SER A 237 23.10 1.95 -5.94
N LEU A 238 21.97 2.41 -6.49
CA LEU A 238 20.71 1.65 -6.46
C LEU A 238 20.80 0.35 -7.25
N ARG A 239 21.44 0.37 -8.43
CA ARG A 239 21.60 -0.84 -9.26
C ARG A 239 22.46 -1.90 -8.57
N ARG A 240 23.58 -1.50 -7.96
CA ARG A 240 24.45 -2.41 -7.20
C ARG A 240 23.71 -2.98 -5.99
N LEU A 241 23.03 -2.13 -5.24
CA LEU A 241 22.28 -2.56 -4.05
C LEU A 241 21.17 -3.56 -4.43
N LYS A 242 20.41 -3.29 -5.49
CA LYS A 242 19.42 -4.24 -6.02
C LYS A 242 20.06 -5.53 -6.55
N GLY A 243 21.19 -5.45 -7.25
CA GLY A 243 21.89 -6.63 -7.76
C GLY A 243 22.41 -7.55 -6.66
N THR A 244 22.86 -6.98 -5.53
CA THR A 244 23.40 -7.74 -4.41
C THR A 244 22.31 -8.21 -3.44
N CYS A 245 21.41 -7.31 -3.02
CA CYS A 245 20.43 -7.58 -1.97
C CYS A 245 19.04 -7.89 -2.50
N GLY A 246 18.64 -7.21 -3.58
CA GLY A 246 17.33 -7.34 -4.24
C GLY A 246 17.26 -8.41 -5.33
N SER A 247 18.34 -9.18 -5.51
CA SER A 247 18.37 -10.25 -6.48
C SER A 247 17.37 -11.32 -6.07
N ARG A 248 16.43 -11.63 -6.97
CA ARG A 248 15.41 -12.64 -6.70
C ARG A 248 16.03 -14.00 -6.41
N ALA A 249 17.21 -14.30 -6.97
CA ALA A 249 17.96 -15.51 -6.66
C ALA A 249 18.46 -15.52 -5.21
N VAL A 250 19.01 -14.39 -4.74
CA VAL A 250 19.51 -14.23 -3.36
C VAL A 250 18.36 -14.28 -2.35
N ILE A 251 17.25 -13.58 -2.63
CA ILE A 251 16.06 -13.59 -1.78
C ILE A 251 15.46 -15.00 -1.67
N ARG A 252 15.32 -15.71 -2.80
CA ARG A 252 14.85 -17.11 -2.78
C ARG A 252 15.77 -18.02 -1.98
N ALA A 253 17.09 -17.90 -2.18
CA ALA A 253 18.06 -18.68 -1.41
C ALA A 253 17.97 -18.39 0.09
N ALA A 254 17.81 -17.12 0.48
CA ALA A 254 17.63 -16.73 1.87
C ALA A 254 16.34 -17.28 2.49
N HIS A 255 15.23 -17.30 1.74
CA HIS A 255 13.99 -17.92 2.20
C HIS A 255 14.14 -19.43 2.39
N LEU A 256 14.78 -20.14 1.45
CA LEU A 256 15.03 -21.57 1.57
C LEU A 256 15.89 -21.90 2.80
N GLN A 257 16.98 -21.16 3.01
CA GLN A 257 17.82 -21.30 4.20
C GLN A 257 17.07 -21.01 5.51
N ALA A 258 16.10 -20.08 5.49
CA ALA A 258 15.28 -19.80 6.65
C ALA A 258 14.32 -20.96 6.97
N LEU A 259 13.76 -21.61 5.94
CA LEU A 259 12.91 -22.80 6.09
C LEU A 259 13.70 -24.00 6.63
N ASP A 260 14.89 -24.27 6.08
CA ASP A 260 15.77 -25.37 6.54
C ASP A 260 16.12 -25.25 8.04
N ARG A 261 16.19 -24.02 8.57
CA ARG A 261 16.47 -23.77 9.99
C ARG A 261 15.26 -23.98 10.90
N VAL A 262 14.05 -23.96 10.36
CA VAL A 262 12.80 -24.19 11.13
C VAL A 262 12.45 -25.68 11.17
N GLU A 263 12.96 -26.48 10.21
CA GLU A 263 12.71 -27.93 10.11
C GLU A 263 13.70 -28.81 10.89
N LEU A 264 14.66 -28.24 11.63
CA LEU A 264 15.58 -28.97 12.50
C LEU A 264 15.05 -29.00 13.95
N PRO A 265 14.50 -30.13 14.43
CA PRO A 265 14.25 -30.37 15.86
C PRO A 265 15.55 -30.61 16.66
#